data_AF-A0A1D6G3F2-F1
#
_entry.id   AF-A0A1D6G3F2-F1
#
_cell.length_a   1.000
_cell.length_b   1.000
_cell.length_c   1.000
_cell.angle_alpha   90.00
_cell.angle_beta   90.00
_cell.angle_gamma   90.00
#
_symmetry.space_group_name_H-M   'P 1'
#
loop_
_entity.id
_entity.type
_entity.pdbx_description
1 polymer ?
#
loop_
_entity_poly.entity_id
_entity_poly.type
_entity_poly.pdbx_seq_one_letter_code
_entity_poly.pdbx_strand_id
1 'polypeptide(L)'
;MMVAGDRAELRGLNIEGLRRNGFSDQEVRRLRKAYQRVFMPTITSKSSFEDRLAELEQEVELSESPAVSCMVESIRMSFVQGHRGICKFRSWNSS
;
A
#
# COMPACT_ATOMS: atom_id res chain seq x y z
N MET A 1 0.85 5.87 -5.52
CA MET A 1 1.37 4.56 -6.01
C MET A 1 1.77 4.68 -7.49
N MET A 2 2.49 3.71 -8.06
CA MET A 2 2.79 3.63 -9.49
C MET A 2 2.19 2.38 -10.12
N VAL A 3 1.66 2.53 -11.33
CA VAL A 3 1.14 1.45 -12.16
C VAL A 3 1.80 1.52 -13.54
N ALA A 4 1.98 0.38 -14.20
CA ALA A 4 2.57 0.32 -15.54
C ALA A 4 2.15 -0.93 -16.32
N GLY A 5 2.17 -0.82 -17.65
CA GLY A 5 1.79 -1.86 -18.61
C GLY A 5 0.49 -1.54 -19.36
N ASP A 6 0.24 -2.28 -20.45
CA ASP A 6 -0.97 -2.15 -21.29
C ASP A 6 -2.23 -2.51 -20.48
N ARG A 7 -2.23 -3.68 -19.83
CA ARG A 7 -3.07 -3.94 -18.67
C ARG A 7 -2.31 -3.57 -17.40
N ALA A 8 -2.46 -2.32 -16.96
CA ALA A 8 -1.64 -1.76 -15.88
C ALA A 8 -1.73 -2.59 -14.58
N GLU A 9 -0.56 -2.92 -14.03
CA GLU A 9 -0.40 -3.56 -12.72
C GLU A 9 0.24 -2.58 -11.75
N LEU A 10 -0.09 -2.72 -10.46
CA LEU A 10 0.58 -2.02 -9.37
C LEU A 10 2.05 -2.46 -9.30
N ARG A 11 2.97 -1.50 -9.37
CA ARG A 11 4.43 -1.75 -9.37
C ARG A 11 5.12 -1.28 -8.09
N GLY A 12 4.50 -0.41 -7.31
CA GLY A 12 5.13 0.13 -6.11
C GLY A 12 4.64 1.52 -5.73
N LEU A 13 5.45 2.20 -4.93
CA LEU A 13 5.28 3.61 -4.58
C LEU A 13 6.05 4.49 -5.56
N ASN A 14 5.52 5.69 -5.83
CA ASN A 14 6.22 6.71 -6.61
C ASN A 14 7.25 7.43 -5.74
N ILE A 15 8.35 6.75 -5.39
CA ILE A 15 9.34 7.27 -4.44
C ILE A 15 9.95 8.60 -4.93
N GLU A 16 10.27 8.69 -6.22
CA GLU A 16 10.80 9.92 -6.81
C GLU A 16 9.77 11.06 -6.77
N GLY A 17 8.50 10.77 -7.03
CA GLY A 17 7.41 11.74 -6.87
C GLY A 17 7.24 12.21 -5.43
N LEU A 18 7.31 11.30 -4.46
CA LEU A 18 7.22 11.63 -3.03
C LEU A 18 8.38 12.54 -2.61
N ARG A 19 9.62 12.21 -3.00
CA ARG A 19 10.81 13.03 -2.71
C ARG A 19 10.70 14.43 -3.32
N ARG A 20 10.25 14.53 -4.58
CA ARG A 20 10.03 15.82 -5.26
C ARG A 20 8.96 16.69 -4.60
N ASN A 21 8.00 16.08 -3.90
CA ASN A 21 6.96 16.78 -3.15
C ASN A 21 7.34 17.02 -1.67
N GLY A 22 8.60 16.85 -1.30
CA GLY A 22 9.11 17.21 0.03
C GLY A 22 8.79 16.20 1.14
N PHE A 23 8.37 14.97 0.81
CA PHE A 23 8.23 13.92 1.82
C PHE A 23 9.60 13.60 2.43
N SER A 24 9.66 13.56 3.76
CA SER A 24 10.88 13.20 4.47
C SER A 24 11.25 11.74 4.23
N ASP A 25 12.54 11.40 4.39
CA ASP A 25 12.98 10.01 4.29
C ASP A 25 12.26 9.10 5.29
N GLN A 26 11.90 9.63 6.46
CA GLN A 26 11.16 8.88 7.46
C GLN A 26 9.73 8.57 7.01
N GLU A 27 9.01 9.53 6.42
CA GLU A 27 7.68 9.28 5.85
C GLU A 27 7.74 8.30 4.69
N VAL A 28 8.71 8.44 3.79
CA VAL A 28 8.93 7.50 2.69
C VAL A 28 9.22 6.10 3.22
N ARG A 29 10.02 5.96 4.29
CA ARG A 29 10.27 4.67 4.96
C ARG A 29 8.99 4.07 5.54
N ARG A 30 8.16 4.86 6.23
CA ARG A 30 6.88 4.39 6.79
C ARG A 30 5.91 3.95 5.69
N LEU A 31 5.78 4.74 4.62
CA LEU A 31 4.99 4.38 3.44
C LEU A 31 5.49 3.07 2.80
N ARG A 32 6.80 2.88 2.68
CA ARG A 32 7.38 1.62 2.17
C ARG A 32 7.02 0.43 3.04
N LYS A 33 7.17 0.54 4.37
CA LYS A 33 6.78 -0.52 5.33
C LYS A 33 5.29 -0.86 5.19
N ALA A 34 4.44 0.16 5.18
CA ALA A 34 3.00 0.00 5.03
C ALA A 34 2.61 -0.67 3.70
N TYR A 35 3.21 -0.22 2.58
CA TYR A 35 3.01 -0.84 1.26
C TYR A 35 3.41 -2.32 1.26
N GLN A 36 4.56 -2.66 1.86
CA GLN A 36 5.03 -4.04 1.95
C GLN A 36 4.05 -4.92 2.73
N ARG A 37 3.55 -4.46 3.88
CA ARG A 37 2.58 -5.23 4.67
C ARG A 37 1.30 -5.52 3.89
N VAL A 38 0.79 -4.55 3.14
CA VAL A 38 -0.47 -4.71 2.42
C VAL A 38 -0.31 -5.57 1.17
N PHE A 39 0.72 -5.30 0.35
CA PHE A 39 0.84 -5.83 -1.01
C PHE A 39 1.89 -6.93 -1.18
N MET A 40 2.76 -7.16 -0.20
CA MET A 40 3.84 -8.15 -0.26
C MET A 40 3.76 -9.11 0.93
N PRO A 41 2.66 -9.87 1.08
CA PRO A 41 2.55 -10.84 2.15
C PRO A 41 3.64 -11.92 2.03
N THR A 42 4.14 -12.40 3.17
CA THR A 42 5.03 -13.56 3.18
C THR A 42 4.27 -14.81 2.78
N ILE A 43 4.96 -15.85 2.27
CA ILE A 43 4.35 -17.16 1.96
C ILE A 43 3.63 -17.78 3.18
N THR A 44 4.05 -17.42 4.38
CA THR A 44 3.47 -17.87 5.65
C THR A 44 2.26 -17.05 6.12
N SER A 45 2.01 -15.90 5.51
CA SER A 45 0.91 -15.01 5.87
C SER A 45 -0.40 -15.60 5.34
N LYS A 46 -1.24 -16.07 6.27
CA LYS A 46 -2.62 -16.50 5.98
C LYS A 46 -3.61 -15.34 5.97
N SER A 47 -3.18 -14.13 6.31
CA SER A 47 -4.05 -12.96 6.40
C SER A 47 -4.50 -12.51 5.01
N SER A 48 -5.79 -12.23 4.88
CA SER A 48 -6.37 -11.71 3.65
C SER A 48 -5.89 -10.28 3.38
N PHE A 49 -6.20 -9.74 2.20
CA PHE A 49 -5.91 -8.34 1.89
C PHE A 49 -6.58 -7.37 2.88
N GLU A 50 -7.84 -7.64 3.22
CA GLU A 50 -8.61 -6.85 4.19
C GLU A 50 -8.03 -6.94 5.60
N ASP A 51 -7.60 -8.14 6.02
CA ASP A 51 -6.98 -8.34 7.33
C ASP A 51 -5.68 -7.54 7.44
N ARG A 52 -4.85 -7.54 6.39
CA ARG A 52 -3.58 -6.78 6.39
C ARG A 52 -3.79 -5.26 6.43
N LEU A 53 -4.88 -4.76 5.86
CA LEU A 53 -5.27 -3.36 6.01
C LEU A 53 -5.69 -3.05 7.45
N ALA A 54 -6.50 -3.93 8.05
CA ALA A 54 -6.94 -3.79 9.44
C ALA A 54 -5.78 -3.88 10.45
N GLU A 55 -4.84 -4.81 10.23
CA GLU A 55 -3.61 -4.95 11.03
C GLU A 55 -2.75 -3.68 10.96
N LEU A 56 -2.64 -3.07 9.78
CA LEU A 56 -1.90 -1.82 9.60
C LEU A 56 -2.55 -0.63 10.31
N GLU A 57 -3.89 -0.56 10.33
CA GLU A 57 -4.64 0.47 11.07
C GLU A 57 -4.42 0.36 12.59
N GLN A 58 -4.22 -0.86 13.11
CA GLN A 58 -3.95 -1.12 14.53
C GLN A 58 -2.48 -0.89 14.94
N GLU A 59 -1.55 -0.83 13.99
CA GLU A 59 -0.13 -0.63 14.28
C GLU A 59 0.22 0.84 14.53
N VAL A 60 0.34 1.20 15.81
CA VAL A 60 0.61 2.57 16.26
C VAL A 60 1.80 3.23 15.55
N GLU A 61 2.93 2.54 15.37
CA GLU A 61 4.14 3.13 14.74
C GLU A 61 3.88 3.63 13.31
N LEU A 62 2.99 2.96 12.58
CA LEU A 62 2.69 3.27 11.18
C LEU A 62 1.42 4.12 11.04
N SER A 63 0.38 3.85 11.83
CA SER A 63 -0.91 4.57 11.76
C SER A 63 -0.84 6.01 12.29
N GLU A 64 0.15 6.34 13.11
CA GLU A 64 0.43 7.74 13.50
C GLU A 64 0.94 8.60 12.33
N SER A 65 1.42 8.00 11.25
CA SER A 65 1.86 8.74 10.07
C SER A 65 0.67 9.17 9.22
N PRO A 66 0.40 10.48 9.04
CA PRO A 66 -0.73 10.95 8.23
C PRO A 66 -0.68 10.43 6.80
N ALA A 67 0.52 10.29 6.24
CA ALA A 67 0.73 9.75 4.90
C ALA A 67 0.31 8.27 4.79
N VAL A 68 0.58 7.46 5.82
CA VAL A 68 0.17 6.04 5.85
C VAL A 68 -1.34 5.94 6.00
N SER A 69 -1.94 6.70 6.91
CA SER A 69 -3.39 6.71 7.12
C SER A 69 -4.13 7.16 5.85
N CYS A 70 -3.64 8.20 5.17
CA CYS A 70 -4.17 8.63 3.88
C CYS A 70 -4.03 7.54 2.81
N MET A 71 -2.91 6.81 2.79
CA MET A 71 -2.74 5.68 1.86
C MET A 71 -3.78 4.59 2.12
N VAL A 72 -4.00 4.19 3.38
CA VAL A 72 -4.98 3.16 3.76
C VAL A 72 -6.39 3.60 3.41
N GLU A 73 -6.76 4.82 3.79
CA GLU A 73 -8.06 5.41 3.46
C GLU A 73 -8.30 5.46 1.94
N SER A 74 -7.30 5.89 1.16
CA SER A 74 -7.39 5.91 -0.29
C SER A 74 -7.63 4.52 -0.89
N ILE A 75 -6.99 3.48 -0.34
CA ILE A 75 -7.23 2.09 -0.74
C ILE A 75 -8.66 1.69 -0.39
N ARG A 76 -9.11 1.88 0.86
CA ARG A 76 -10.47 1.55 1.33
C ARG A 76 -11.55 2.21 0.47
N MET A 77 -11.39 3.51 0.18
CA MET A 77 -12.31 4.29 -0.64
C MET A 77 -12.43 3.75 -2.07
N SER A 78 -11.39 3.08 -2.58
CA SER A 78 -11.44 2.46 -3.92
C SER A 78 -12.38 1.24 -3.99
N PHE A 79 -12.81 0.68 -2.86
CA PHE A 79 -13.71 -0.47 -2.77
C PHE A 79 -15.13 -0.13 -2.31
N VAL A 80 -15.43 1.15 -2.03
CA VAL A 80 -16.80 1.60 -1.73
C VAL A 80 -17.70 1.39 -2.96
N GLN A 81 -19.00 1.16 -2.74
CA GLN A 81 -19.99 0.96 -3.81
C GLN A 81 -19.86 2.00 -4.93
N GLY A 82 -19.85 1.52 -6.18
CA GLY A 82 -19.69 2.36 -7.38
C GLY A 82 -18.23 2.56 -7.84
N HIS A 83 -17.24 2.17 -7.02
CA HIS A 83 -15.83 2.19 -7.41
C HIS A 83 -15.38 0.85 -8.02
N ARG A 84 -14.26 0.87 -8.75
CA ARG A 84 -13.74 -0.28 -9.51
C ARG A 84 -12.67 -1.08 -8.77
N GLY A 85 -12.37 -0.74 -7.52
CA GLY A 85 -11.21 -1.26 -6.80
C GLY A 85 -9.90 -0.65 -7.30
N ILE A 86 -8.80 -1.30 -6.93
CA ILE A 86 -7.44 -0.93 -7.33
C ILE A 86 -6.93 -1.83 -8.47
N CYS A 87 -5.86 -1.37 -9.14
CA CYS A 87 -5.17 -2.19 -10.14
C CYS A 87 -4.67 -3.51 -9.52
N LYS A 88 -4.61 -4.57 -10.33
CA LYS A 88 -4.03 -5.85 -9.89
C LYS A 88 -2.61 -5.64 -9.41
N PHE A 89 -2.27 -6.27 -8.30
CA PHE A 89 -0.91 -6.32 -7.77
C PHE A 89 -0.43 -7.77 -7.78
N ARG A 90 0.87 -7.98 -7.98
CA ARG A 90 1.43 -9.32 -7.95
C ARG A 90 1.50 -9.80 -6.51
N SER A 91 0.87 -10.93 -6.22
CA SER A 91 1.26 -11.71 -5.05
C SER A 91 2.69 -12.19 -5.28
N TRP A 92 3.60 -11.82 -4.38
CA TRP A 92 4.94 -12.39 -4.33
C TRP A 92 4.83 -13.83 -3.82
N ASN A 93 4.35 -14.74 -4.67
CA ASN A 93 4.61 -16.15 -4.47
C ASN A 93 6.02 -16.39 -5.01
N SER A 94 7.00 -16.44 -4.11
CA SER A 94 8.31 -17.01 -4.44
C SER A 94 8.04 -18.42 -4.97
N SER A 95 8.49 -18.68 -6.20
CA SER A 95 8.52 -20.03 -6.78
C SER A 95 9.41 -20.96 -5.95
#